data_AF-A0A1V6PYV9-F1
#
_entry.id   AF-A0A1V6PYV9-F1
#
_cell.length_a   1.000
_cell.length_b   1.000
_cell.length_c   1.000
_cell.angle_alpha   90.00
_cell.angle_beta   90.00
_cell.angle_gamma   90.00
#
_symmetry.space_group_name_H-M   'P 1'
#
loop_
_entity.id
_entity.type
_entity.pdbx_description
1 polymer ?
#
loop_
_entity_poly.entity_id
_entity_poly.type
_entity_poly.pdbx_seq_one_letter_code
_entity_poly.pdbx_strand_id
1 'polypeptide(L)'
;MAIIGSCLSPDARDNEMAKGWFDAVEEMVFDDDWLDEDLGASVPFQNVKDGERLQSLQAAYFVCLYQNWEGSDSSKGRIRRHRYNTVIAVARALQQTAVTHQDFSSLNDESMFEWKEFIETETKIRTICYVYLLDGAFTIFNNTPPRMMVFEMRMCLTSPNQTFQAVTAAECFSLLKQWVYTIPRQCPMASALEMLCKPDLDVEEGRLFANMGILNMFSMITGMATNSWA
;
A
#
# COMPACT_ATOMS: atom_id res chain seq x y z
N MET A 1 -4.87 -15.83 -2.46
CA MET A 1 -3.76 -16.25 -1.57
C MET A 1 -3.12 -17.59 -1.96
N ALA A 2 -3.87 -18.59 -2.45
CA ALA A 2 -3.30 -19.91 -2.81
C ALA A 2 -2.12 -19.83 -3.80
N ILE A 3 -2.26 -19.05 -4.89
CA ILE A 3 -1.21 -18.91 -5.91
C ILE A 3 0.11 -18.40 -5.33
N ILE A 4 0.09 -17.32 -4.55
CA ILE A 4 1.29 -16.77 -3.91
C ILE A 4 1.90 -17.78 -2.93
N GLY A 5 1.06 -18.47 -2.14
CA GLY A 5 1.53 -19.52 -1.25
C GLY A 5 2.25 -20.64 -2.01
N SER A 6 1.72 -21.04 -3.17
CA SER A 6 2.35 -22.02 -4.04
C SER A 6 3.65 -21.53 -4.66
N CYS A 7 3.77 -20.24 -5.02
CA CYS A 7 5.03 -19.64 -5.51
C CYS A 7 6.13 -19.54 -4.44
N LEU A 8 5.76 -19.54 -3.16
CA LEU A 8 6.70 -19.49 -2.04
C LEU A 8 6.91 -20.88 -1.40
N SER A 9 6.27 -21.92 -1.96
CA SER A 9 6.38 -23.28 -1.44
C SER A 9 7.79 -23.82 -1.70
N PRO A 10 8.38 -24.55 -0.74
CA PRO A 10 9.63 -25.26 -0.96
C PRO A 10 9.47 -26.45 -1.94
N ASP A 11 8.24 -26.89 -2.24
CA ASP A 11 8.00 -27.95 -3.23
C ASP A 11 7.96 -27.37 -4.66
N ALA A 12 8.86 -27.83 -5.52
CA ALA A 12 8.93 -27.42 -6.92
C ALA A 12 7.62 -27.71 -7.68
N ARG A 13 6.87 -28.74 -7.29
CA ARG A 13 5.60 -29.11 -7.94
C ARG A 13 4.51 -28.06 -7.69
N ASP A 14 4.46 -27.50 -6.49
CA ASP A 14 3.51 -26.42 -6.17
C ASP A 14 3.81 -25.18 -7.01
N ASN A 15 5.09 -24.86 -7.18
CA ASN A 15 5.55 -23.75 -8.01
C ASN A 15 5.16 -23.94 -9.49
N GLU A 16 5.37 -25.15 -10.03
CA GLU A 16 4.97 -25.48 -11.41
C GLU A 16 3.44 -25.44 -11.59
N MET A 17 2.70 -25.98 -10.63
CA MET A 17 1.24 -25.92 -10.65
C MET A 17 0.75 -24.47 -10.63
N ALA A 18 1.35 -23.60 -9.81
CA ALA A 18 0.99 -22.18 -9.73
C ALA A 18 1.12 -21.49 -11.09
N LYS A 19 2.22 -21.74 -11.81
CA LYS A 19 2.48 -21.15 -13.14
C LYS A 19 1.38 -21.48 -14.14
N GLY A 20 0.80 -22.67 -14.07
CA GLY A 20 -0.33 -23.07 -14.92
C GLY A 20 -1.59 -22.21 -14.72
N TRP A 21 -1.72 -21.52 -13.57
CA TRP A 21 -2.88 -20.70 -13.24
C TRP A 21 -2.66 -19.20 -13.44
N PHE A 22 -1.43 -18.75 -13.67
CA PHE A 22 -1.09 -17.32 -13.64
C PHE A 22 -1.94 -16.48 -14.60
N ASP A 23 -1.99 -16.89 -15.87
CA ASP A 23 -2.72 -16.13 -16.89
C ASP A 23 -4.24 -16.21 -16.68
N ALA A 24 -4.76 -17.36 -16.25
CA ALA A 24 -6.19 -17.51 -15.96
C ALA A 24 -6.64 -16.64 -14.78
N VAL A 25 -5.84 -16.58 -13.71
CA VAL A 25 -6.11 -15.73 -12.54
C VAL A 25 -5.92 -14.26 -12.90
N GLU A 26 -4.93 -13.93 -13.74
CA GLU A 26 -4.77 -12.56 -14.24
C GLU A 26 -6.03 -12.10 -14.98
N GLU A 27 -6.51 -12.86 -15.98
CA GLU A 27 -7.70 -12.47 -16.73
C GLU A 27 -8.93 -12.39 -15.80
N MET A 28 -9.13 -13.36 -14.91
CA MET A 28 -10.26 -13.33 -13.96
C MET A 28 -10.25 -12.09 -13.06
N VAL A 29 -9.09 -11.70 -12.53
CA VAL A 29 -8.98 -10.55 -11.64
C VAL A 29 -9.14 -9.24 -12.40
N PHE A 30 -8.59 -9.14 -13.62
CA PHE A 30 -8.67 -7.92 -14.42
C PHE A 30 -9.98 -7.75 -15.19
N ASP A 31 -10.87 -8.75 -15.17
CA ASP A 31 -12.26 -8.67 -15.62
C ASP A 31 -13.22 -8.24 -14.50
N ASP A 32 -12.72 -7.95 -13.30
CA ASP A 32 -13.53 -7.51 -12.16
C ASP A 32 -14.05 -6.08 -12.36
N ASP A 33 -15.38 -5.92 -12.33
CA ASP A 33 -16.08 -4.63 -12.44
C ASP A 33 -15.53 -3.58 -11.46
N TRP A 34 -15.10 -3.98 -10.26
CA TRP A 34 -14.58 -3.05 -9.24
C TRP A 34 -13.25 -2.36 -9.63
N LEU A 35 -12.57 -2.88 -10.65
CA LEU A 35 -11.39 -2.24 -11.25
C LEU A 35 -11.73 -1.19 -12.30
N ASP A 36 -13.00 -1.05 -12.68
CA ASP A 36 -13.43 -0.02 -13.64
C ASP A 36 -13.24 1.40 -13.06
N GLU A 37 -12.61 2.26 -13.86
CA GLU A 37 -12.29 3.64 -13.50
C GLU A 37 -13.58 4.49 -13.34
N ASP A 38 -14.61 4.22 -14.15
CA ASP A 38 -15.85 5.02 -14.22
C ASP A 38 -16.76 4.83 -13.00
N LEU A 39 -16.57 3.77 -12.21
CA LEU A 39 -17.30 3.56 -10.96
C LEU A 39 -17.01 4.65 -9.91
N GLY A 40 -15.91 5.39 -10.04
CA GLY A 40 -15.49 6.44 -9.11
C GLY A 40 -16.30 7.74 -9.22
N ALA A 41 -17.03 7.96 -10.32
CA ALA A 41 -17.76 9.20 -10.60
C ALA A 41 -19.23 9.17 -10.11
N SER A 42 -19.73 8.02 -9.63
CA SER A 42 -21.17 7.78 -9.46
C SER A 42 -21.59 7.48 -7.99
N VAL A 43 -22.08 8.52 -7.29
CA VAL A 43 -23.08 8.52 -6.18
C VAL A 43 -22.69 7.95 -4.77
N PRO A 44 -23.39 8.32 -3.67
CA PRO A 44 -22.88 8.82 -2.37
C PRO A 44 -22.73 7.71 -1.30
N PHE A 45 -22.62 6.45 -1.71
CA PHE A 45 -22.42 5.30 -0.83
C PHE A 45 -20.96 4.84 -0.93
N GLN A 46 -20.02 5.71 -0.54
CA GLN A 46 -18.58 5.47 -0.68
C GLN A 46 -18.08 4.28 0.16
N ASN A 47 -18.51 4.12 1.41
CA ASN A 47 -17.83 3.20 2.34
C ASN A 47 -17.98 1.70 2.01
N VAL A 48 -19.14 1.26 1.52
CA VAL A 48 -19.34 -0.17 1.13
C VAL A 48 -18.57 -0.47 -0.16
N LYS A 49 -18.61 0.47 -1.12
CA LYS A 49 -17.90 0.35 -2.40
C LYS A 49 -16.38 0.37 -2.22
N ASP A 50 -15.87 1.17 -1.28
CA ASP A 50 -14.43 1.29 -1.03
C ASP A 50 -13.80 -0.03 -0.55
N GLY A 51 -14.53 -0.82 0.26
CA GLY A 51 -14.07 -2.12 0.73
C GLY A 51 -13.90 -3.14 -0.40
N GLU A 52 -14.90 -3.27 -1.27
CA GLU A 52 -14.88 -4.18 -2.42
C GLU A 52 -13.81 -3.75 -3.42
N ARG A 53 -13.73 -2.44 -3.73
CA ARG A 53 -12.67 -1.89 -4.59
C ARG A 53 -11.27 -2.10 -4.02
N LEU A 54 -11.10 -1.99 -2.70
CA LEU A 54 -9.82 -2.26 -2.06
C LEU A 54 -9.44 -3.74 -2.19
N GLN A 55 -10.39 -4.67 -2.06
CA GLN A 55 -10.15 -6.10 -2.26
C GLN A 55 -9.76 -6.40 -3.71
N SER A 56 -10.45 -5.84 -4.69
CA SER A 56 -10.10 -6.00 -6.11
C SER A 56 -8.74 -5.38 -6.43
N LEU A 57 -8.42 -4.21 -5.85
CA LEU A 57 -7.08 -3.62 -5.95
C LEU A 57 -6.00 -4.54 -5.36
N GLN A 58 -6.25 -5.14 -4.19
CA GLN A 58 -5.32 -6.08 -3.56
C GLN A 58 -5.11 -7.31 -4.45
N ALA A 59 -6.18 -7.87 -5.01
CA ALA A 59 -6.10 -8.99 -5.94
C ALA A 59 -5.27 -8.62 -7.18
N ALA A 60 -5.56 -7.49 -7.82
CA ALA A 60 -4.84 -7.01 -9.00
C ALA A 60 -3.37 -6.72 -8.70
N TYR A 61 -3.07 -6.11 -7.54
CA TYR A 61 -1.70 -5.92 -7.05
C TYR A 61 -0.96 -7.24 -6.92
N PHE A 62 -1.57 -8.24 -6.28
CA PHE A 62 -0.97 -9.56 -6.10
C PHE A 62 -0.70 -10.26 -7.43
N VAL A 63 -1.62 -10.16 -8.40
CA VAL A 63 -1.41 -10.63 -9.77
C VAL A 63 -0.17 -10.00 -10.39
N CYS A 64 -0.08 -8.67 -10.33
CA CYS A 64 1.06 -7.94 -10.87
C CYS A 64 2.37 -8.34 -10.17
N LEU A 65 2.33 -8.56 -8.86
CA LEU A 65 3.49 -8.94 -8.06
C LEU A 65 4.03 -10.31 -8.50
N TYR A 66 3.22 -11.37 -8.49
CA TYR A 66 3.74 -12.70 -8.82
C TYR A 66 4.08 -12.82 -10.32
N GLN A 67 3.32 -12.20 -11.22
CA GLN A 67 3.66 -12.20 -12.65
C GLN A 67 4.97 -11.43 -12.92
N ASN A 68 5.28 -10.39 -12.14
CA ASN A 68 6.54 -9.67 -12.30
C ASN A 68 7.77 -10.52 -11.95
N TRP A 69 7.68 -11.37 -10.93
CA TRP A 69 8.80 -12.18 -10.46
C TRP A 69 8.86 -13.54 -11.15
N GLU A 70 7.74 -14.28 -11.12
CA GLU A 70 7.64 -15.68 -11.55
C GLU A 70 7.04 -15.87 -12.95
N GLY A 71 6.45 -14.82 -13.52
CA GLY A 71 5.79 -14.88 -14.82
C GLY A 71 6.76 -15.05 -16.00
N SER A 72 6.21 -15.31 -17.17
CA SER A 72 6.99 -15.31 -18.42
C SER A 72 7.42 -13.89 -18.80
N ASP A 73 8.42 -13.73 -19.69
CA ASP A 73 8.85 -12.41 -20.15
C ASP A 73 7.72 -11.62 -20.84
N SER A 74 6.81 -12.33 -21.54
CA SER A 74 5.63 -11.71 -22.15
C SER A 74 4.64 -11.24 -21.07
N SER A 75 4.38 -12.05 -20.04
CA SER A 75 3.53 -11.68 -18.91
C SER A 75 4.11 -10.48 -18.14
N LYS A 76 5.42 -10.49 -17.85
CA LYS A 76 6.14 -9.36 -17.24
C LYS A 76 5.98 -8.07 -18.06
N GLY A 77 6.12 -8.17 -19.37
CA GLY A 77 5.91 -7.05 -20.29
C GLY A 77 4.47 -6.53 -20.29
N ARG A 78 3.48 -7.44 -20.25
CA ARG A 78 2.04 -7.13 -20.21
C ARG A 78 1.63 -6.45 -18.92
N ILE A 79 2.09 -6.96 -17.77
CA ILE A 79 1.84 -6.35 -16.46
C ILE A 79 2.32 -4.90 -16.46
N ARG A 80 3.60 -4.67 -16.78
CA ARG A 80 4.19 -3.33 -16.72
C ARG A 80 3.55 -2.34 -17.69
N ARG A 81 3.19 -2.77 -18.89
CA ARG A 81 2.71 -1.84 -19.94
C ARG A 81 1.20 -1.63 -19.92
N HIS A 82 0.43 -2.59 -19.43
CA HIS A 82 -1.03 -2.58 -19.61
C HIS A 82 -1.73 -2.68 -18.25
N ARG A 83 -1.59 -3.82 -17.57
CA ARG A 83 -2.37 -4.10 -16.35
C ARG A 83 -2.08 -3.14 -15.21
N TYR A 84 -0.84 -2.70 -15.07
CA TYR A 84 -0.46 -1.84 -13.95
C TYR A 84 -1.07 -0.44 -14.02
N ASN A 85 -1.46 0.04 -15.20
CA ASN A 85 -2.14 1.34 -15.31
C ASN A 85 -3.49 1.32 -14.59
N THR A 86 -4.26 0.22 -14.70
CA THR A 86 -5.52 0.02 -13.97
C THR A 86 -5.29 0.02 -12.45
N VAL A 87 -4.24 -0.67 -11.98
CA VAL A 87 -3.87 -0.70 -10.55
C VAL A 87 -3.59 0.72 -10.03
N ILE A 88 -2.84 1.53 -10.78
CA ILE A 88 -2.58 2.93 -10.43
C ILE A 88 -3.87 3.76 -10.41
N ALA A 89 -4.73 3.61 -11.42
CA ALA A 89 -5.97 4.36 -11.52
C ALA A 89 -6.91 4.08 -10.34
N VAL A 90 -7.12 2.80 -9.99
CA VAL A 90 -7.94 2.39 -8.85
C VAL A 90 -7.34 2.87 -7.52
N ALA A 91 -6.01 2.77 -7.36
CA ALA A 91 -5.34 3.26 -6.16
C ALA A 91 -5.51 4.78 -5.97
N ARG A 92 -5.54 5.56 -7.06
CA ARG A 92 -5.85 7.00 -7.04
C ARG A 92 -7.30 7.28 -6.71
N ALA A 93 -8.23 6.51 -7.28
CA ALA A 93 -9.66 6.64 -7.00
C ALA A 93 -9.97 6.40 -5.51
N LEU A 94 -9.26 5.46 -4.88
CA LEU A 94 -9.36 5.20 -3.44
C LEU A 94 -8.79 6.35 -2.57
N GLN A 95 -8.02 7.28 -3.13
CA GLN A 95 -7.39 8.40 -2.43
C GLN A 95 -7.96 9.77 -2.81
N GLN A 96 -9.21 9.83 -3.31
CA GLN A 96 -9.87 11.10 -3.63
C GLN A 96 -9.89 12.04 -2.40
N THR A 97 -10.21 11.48 -1.23
CA THR A 97 -10.05 12.11 0.08
C THR A 97 -8.79 11.59 0.75
N ALA A 98 -8.12 12.43 1.54
CA ALA A 98 -6.96 12.02 2.32
C ALA A 98 -7.30 10.82 3.21
N VAL A 99 -6.50 9.75 3.11
CA VAL A 99 -6.66 8.52 3.89
C VAL A 99 -5.81 8.66 5.15
N THR A 100 -6.44 9.06 6.25
CA THR A 100 -5.78 9.32 7.53
C THR A 100 -6.54 8.70 8.68
N HIS A 101 -5.83 8.30 9.71
CA HIS A 101 -6.44 7.83 10.96
C HIS A 101 -7.07 8.95 11.77
N GLN A 102 -8.05 8.59 12.61
CA GLN A 102 -8.48 9.43 13.71
C GLN A 102 -7.32 9.76 14.65
N ASP A 103 -7.43 10.88 15.38
CA ASP A 103 -6.39 11.26 16.33
C ASP A 103 -6.44 10.40 17.59
N PHE A 104 -5.63 9.34 17.65
CA PHE A 104 -5.56 8.49 18.85
C PHE A 104 -4.93 9.18 20.07
N SER A 105 -4.45 10.43 19.96
CA SER A 105 -4.01 11.22 21.13
C SER A 105 -5.21 11.61 22.00
N SER A 106 -6.35 11.88 21.37
CA SER A 106 -7.62 12.19 22.03
C SER A 106 -8.36 10.98 22.61
N LEU A 107 -7.93 9.75 22.28
CA LEU A 107 -8.54 8.54 22.84
C LEU A 107 -8.04 8.32 24.26
N ASN A 108 -8.92 8.54 25.23
CA ASN A 108 -8.64 8.35 26.65
C ASN A 108 -8.91 6.92 27.11
N ASP A 109 -9.76 6.19 26.40
CA ASP A 109 -10.27 4.87 26.78
C ASP A 109 -10.41 3.97 25.55
N GLU A 110 -10.25 2.66 25.73
CA GLU A 110 -10.41 1.64 24.68
C GLU A 110 -11.83 1.62 24.10
N SER A 111 -12.85 1.95 24.90
CA SER A 111 -14.24 2.02 24.44
C SER A 111 -14.49 3.06 23.34
N MET A 112 -13.59 4.03 23.17
CA MET A 112 -13.64 5.00 22.08
C MET A 112 -12.84 4.54 20.84
N PHE A 113 -12.14 3.41 20.93
CA PHE A 113 -11.30 2.91 19.86
C PHE A 113 -12.09 2.00 18.90
N GLU A 114 -12.44 2.58 17.75
CA GLU A 114 -13.04 1.85 16.63
C GLU A 114 -11.98 1.00 15.91
N TRP A 115 -11.72 -0.20 16.45
CA TRP A 115 -10.66 -1.09 15.92
C TRP A 115 -10.90 -1.48 14.46
N LYS A 116 -12.16 -1.68 14.06
CA LYS A 116 -12.52 -2.03 12.68
C LYS A 116 -12.15 -0.89 11.72
N GLU A 117 -12.50 0.35 12.05
CA GLU A 117 -12.18 1.53 11.24
C GLU A 117 -10.66 1.72 11.14
N PHE A 118 -9.93 1.49 12.23
CA PHE A 118 -8.46 1.49 12.21
C PHE A 118 -7.91 0.48 11.20
N ILE A 119 -8.36 -0.78 11.26
CA ILE A 119 -7.88 -1.85 10.37
C ILE A 119 -8.23 -1.55 8.91
N GLU A 120 -9.44 -1.07 8.62
CA GLU A 120 -9.85 -0.70 7.26
C GLU A 120 -8.97 0.42 6.69
N THR A 121 -8.74 1.47 7.49
CA THR A 121 -7.90 2.62 7.10
C THR A 121 -6.43 2.20 6.91
N GLU A 122 -5.87 1.45 7.86
CA GLU A 122 -4.46 1.01 7.82
C GLU A 122 -4.24 0.03 6.66
N THR A 123 -5.21 -0.84 6.37
CA THR A 123 -5.16 -1.76 5.21
C THR A 123 -5.12 -0.98 3.90
N LYS A 124 -5.93 0.08 3.79
CA LYS A 124 -5.96 0.96 2.62
C LYS A 124 -4.62 1.67 2.42
N ILE A 125 -4.11 2.31 3.48
CA ILE A 125 -2.79 2.98 3.52
C ILE A 125 -1.69 2.03 3.06
N ARG A 126 -1.60 0.84 3.67
CA ARG A 126 -0.56 -0.15 3.34
C ARG A 126 -0.67 -0.65 1.90
N THR A 127 -1.88 -0.93 1.42
CA THR A 127 -2.10 -1.38 0.04
C THR A 127 -1.59 -0.33 -0.96
N ILE A 128 -1.88 0.94 -0.71
CA ILE A 128 -1.39 2.06 -1.52
C ILE A 128 0.15 2.15 -1.48
N CYS A 129 0.77 2.00 -0.30
CA CYS A 129 2.23 1.94 -0.20
C CYS A 129 2.81 0.82 -1.08
N TYR A 130 2.21 -0.37 -1.05
CA TYR A 130 2.68 -1.50 -1.84
C TYR A 130 2.54 -1.26 -3.36
N VAL A 131 1.42 -0.66 -3.79
CA VAL A 131 1.23 -0.25 -5.20
C VAL A 131 2.30 0.77 -5.61
N TYR A 132 2.57 1.77 -4.77
CA TYR A 132 3.61 2.75 -5.02
C TYR A 132 5.00 2.10 -5.13
N LEU A 133 5.34 1.19 -4.21
CA LEU A 133 6.63 0.51 -4.20
C LEU A 133 6.85 -0.37 -5.42
N LEU A 134 5.82 -1.07 -5.90
CA LEU A 134 5.94 -1.91 -7.09
C LEU A 134 6.05 -1.07 -8.38
N ASP A 135 5.43 0.12 -8.45
CA ASP A 135 5.70 1.09 -9.53
C ASP A 135 7.15 1.57 -9.51
N GLY A 136 7.66 1.88 -8.30
CA GLY A 136 9.05 2.24 -8.08
C GLY A 136 10.01 1.12 -8.51
N ALA A 137 9.66 -0.14 -8.25
CA ALA A 137 10.45 -1.28 -8.71
C ALA A 137 10.51 -1.37 -10.24
N PHE A 138 9.40 -1.10 -10.95
CA PHE A 138 9.42 -1.02 -12.42
C PHE A 138 10.28 0.13 -12.93
N THR A 139 10.32 1.23 -12.20
CA THR A 139 11.17 2.37 -12.52
C THR A 139 12.64 2.00 -12.38
N ILE A 140 13.03 1.48 -11.22
CA ILE A 140 14.42 1.16 -10.86
C ILE A 140 14.98 0.00 -11.69
N PHE A 141 14.21 -1.09 -11.84
CA PHE A 141 14.72 -2.33 -12.43
C PHE A 141 14.34 -2.51 -13.90
N ASN A 142 13.38 -1.75 -14.42
CA ASN A 142 12.90 -1.92 -15.79
C ASN A 142 12.87 -0.61 -16.59
N ASN A 143 13.48 0.48 -16.08
CA ASN A 143 13.57 1.78 -16.76
C ASN A 143 12.22 2.28 -17.28
N THR A 144 11.16 1.96 -16.55
CA THR A 144 9.82 2.42 -16.88
C THR A 144 9.62 3.80 -16.24
N PRO A 145 8.98 4.77 -16.90
CA PRO A 145 8.67 6.03 -16.24
C PRO A 145 7.82 5.79 -14.97
N PRO A 146 8.08 6.51 -13.87
CA PRO A 146 7.23 6.43 -12.69
C PRO A 146 5.82 6.88 -13.04
N ARG A 147 4.83 6.07 -12.69
CA ARG A 147 3.40 6.38 -12.88
C ARG A 147 2.81 7.02 -11.65
N MET A 148 3.33 6.74 -10.46
CA MET A 148 2.86 7.27 -9.19
C MET A 148 3.99 8.03 -8.49
N MET A 149 3.81 9.33 -8.30
CA MET A 149 4.76 10.17 -7.58
C MET A 149 4.47 10.15 -6.08
N VAL A 150 5.49 10.18 -5.23
CA VAL A 150 5.28 10.22 -3.76
C VAL A 150 4.43 11.42 -3.31
N PHE A 151 4.53 12.55 -4.02
CA PHE A 151 3.75 13.77 -3.75
C PHE A 151 2.25 13.62 -4.10
N GLU A 152 1.88 12.63 -4.91
CA GLU A 152 0.48 12.36 -5.22
C GLU A 152 -0.19 11.47 -4.16
N MET A 153 0.58 10.85 -3.26
CA MET A 153 0.07 9.99 -2.21
C MET A 153 -0.67 10.82 -1.15
N ARG A 154 -2.00 10.70 -1.10
CA ARG A 154 -2.85 11.44 -0.16
C ARG A 154 -3.17 10.59 1.06
N MET A 155 -2.13 10.18 1.77
CA MET A 155 -2.24 9.29 2.92
C MET A 155 -1.17 9.58 3.97
N CYS A 156 -1.46 9.27 5.23
CA CYS A 156 -0.49 9.40 6.32
C CYS A 156 0.48 8.21 6.36
N LEU A 157 1.60 8.38 7.05
CA LEU A 157 2.52 7.28 7.34
C LEU A 157 1.77 6.07 7.95
N THR A 158 2.23 4.86 7.60
CA THR A 158 1.66 3.62 8.16
C THR A 158 1.97 3.54 9.64
N SER A 159 1.04 2.99 10.42
CA SER A 159 1.29 2.67 11.83
C SER A 159 2.38 1.59 11.97
N PRO A 160 2.98 1.40 13.16
CA PRO A 160 3.90 0.29 13.40
C PRO A 160 3.26 -1.06 13.09
N ASN A 161 4.04 -2.03 12.59
CA ASN A 161 3.51 -3.34 12.21
C ASN A 161 2.80 -4.05 13.36
N GLN A 162 3.29 -3.87 14.60
CA GLN A 162 2.72 -4.49 15.79
C GLN A 162 1.27 -4.04 16.05
N THR A 163 0.92 -2.78 15.77
CA THR A 163 -0.46 -2.30 15.97
C THR A 163 -1.40 -2.94 14.95
N PHE A 164 -0.94 -3.11 13.71
CA PHE A 164 -1.72 -3.75 12.65
C PHE A 164 -1.84 -5.28 12.82
N GLN A 165 -0.82 -5.92 13.40
CA GLN A 165 -0.77 -7.37 13.65
C GLN A 165 -1.38 -7.80 14.97
N ALA A 166 -1.81 -6.84 15.82
CA ALA A 166 -2.48 -7.13 17.07
C ALA A 166 -3.70 -8.03 16.84
N VAL A 167 -3.89 -9.01 17.72
CA VAL A 167 -4.98 -10.01 17.57
C VAL A 167 -6.25 -9.61 18.31
N THR A 168 -6.19 -8.54 19.10
CA THR A 168 -7.34 -7.97 19.82
C THR A 168 -7.35 -6.45 19.74
N ALA A 169 -8.55 -5.86 19.88
CA ALA A 169 -8.73 -4.41 19.98
C ALA A 169 -7.93 -3.81 21.14
N ALA A 170 -7.98 -4.45 22.32
CA ALA A 170 -7.24 -4.03 23.52
C ALA A 170 -5.72 -3.97 23.30
N GLU A 171 -5.16 -5.01 22.68
CA GLU A 171 -3.74 -5.05 22.34
C GLU A 171 -3.37 -3.95 21.34
N CYS A 172 -4.16 -3.81 20.28
CA CYS A 172 -3.97 -2.78 19.27
C CYS A 172 -4.00 -1.37 19.88
N PHE A 173 -5.00 -1.10 20.71
CA PHE A 173 -5.16 0.16 21.43
C PHE A 173 -3.97 0.45 22.35
N SER A 174 -3.56 -0.52 23.16
CA SER A 174 -2.41 -0.40 24.07
C SER A 174 -1.12 -0.07 23.33
N LEU A 175 -0.85 -0.78 22.22
CA LEU A 175 0.28 -0.50 21.36
C LEU A 175 0.17 0.90 20.75
N LEU A 176 -0.98 1.25 20.16
CA LEU A 176 -1.21 2.59 19.60
C LEU A 176 -0.93 3.68 20.63
N LYS A 177 -1.36 3.52 21.89
CA LYS A 177 -1.11 4.48 22.98
C LYS A 177 0.38 4.66 23.29
N GLN A 178 1.18 3.60 23.21
CA GLN A 178 2.64 3.70 23.37
C GLN A 178 3.28 4.55 22.27
N TRP A 179 2.74 4.51 21.05
CA TRP A 179 3.30 5.18 19.88
C TRP A 179 2.74 6.60 19.61
N VAL A 180 1.74 7.07 20.39
CA VAL A 180 1.09 8.38 20.20
C VAL A 180 2.07 9.53 20.11
N TYR A 181 3.09 9.47 20.94
CA TYR A 181 4.00 10.58 21.15
C TYR A 181 5.26 10.48 20.30
N THR A 182 5.36 9.46 19.44
CA THR A 182 6.61 9.12 18.74
C THR A 182 6.50 9.27 17.23
N ILE A 183 5.31 9.16 16.65
CA ILE A 183 5.08 9.28 15.21
C ILE A 183 4.06 10.39 14.99
N PRO A 184 4.37 11.47 14.25
CA PRO A 184 3.36 12.46 13.89
C PRO A 184 2.37 11.79 12.93
N ARG A 185 1.20 11.46 13.47
CA ARG A 185 0.25 10.49 12.89
C ARG A 185 -0.45 10.98 11.64
N GLN A 186 -0.44 12.30 11.44
CA GLN A 186 -1.00 12.95 10.26
C GLN A 186 0.10 13.43 9.33
N CYS A 187 1.36 13.01 9.53
CA CYS A 187 2.45 13.33 8.62
C CYS A 187 2.15 12.66 7.27
N PRO A 188 1.87 13.43 6.21
CA PRO A 188 1.77 12.87 4.87
C PRO A 188 3.12 12.31 4.45
N MET A 189 3.13 11.24 3.66
CA MET A 189 4.37 10.63 3.15
C MET A 189 5.29 11.66 2.47
N ALA A 190 4.71 12.59 1.71
CA ALA A 190 5.43 13.68 1.06
C ALA A 190 6.16 14.59 2.06
N SER A 191 5.51 14.99 3.15
CA SER A 191 6.13 15.81 4.19
C SER A 191 7.22 15.05 4.93
N ALA A 192 7.06 13.75 5.15
CA ALA A 192 8.12 12.91 5.71
C ALA A 192 9.36 12.87 4.82
N LEU A 193 9.17 12.78 3.50
CA LEU A 193 10.25 12.84 2.53
C LEU A 193 10.94 14.22 2.52
N GLU A 194 10.16 15.30 2.52
CA GLU A 194 10.70 16.67 2.59
C GLU A 194 11.53 16.90 3.86
N MET A 195 11.05 16.41 5.02
CA MET A 195 11.81 16.43 6.27
C MET A 195 13.14 15.68 6.14
N LEU A 196 13.12 14.49 5.53
CA LEU A 196 14.33 13.67 5.33
C LEU A 196 15.35 14.36 4.42
N CYS A 197 14.92 15.22 3.50
CA CYS A 197 15.77 15.98 2.60
C CYS A 197 16.37 17.26 3.24
N LYS A 198 16.01 17.61 4.48
CA LYS A 198 16.62 18.74 5.20
C LYS A 198 18.09 18.44 5.52
N PRO A 199 18.98 19.45 5.52
CA PRO A 199 20.39 19.26 5.85
C PRO A 199 20.61 18.82 7.30
N ASP A 200 19.75 19.29 8.20
CA ASP A 200 19.78 18.96 9.63
C ASP A 200 18.38 18.52 10.06
N LEU A 201 18.31 17.43 10.83
CA LEU A 201 17.09 16.95 11.48
C LEU A 201 17.10 17.39 12.94
N ASP A 202 15.98 17.93 13.42
CA ASP A 202 15.83 18.17 14.85
C ASP A 202 15.65 16.85 15.64
N VAL A 203 15.65 16.96 16.97
CA VAL A 203 15.56 15.78 17.85
C VAL A 203 14.25 15.01 17.67
N GLU A 204 13.14 15.70 17.41
CA GLU A 204 11.83 15.09 17.24
C GLU A 204 11.67 14.47 15.85
N GLU A 205 12.19 15.11 14.80
CA GLU A 205 12.32 14.55 13.46
C GLU A 205 13.21 13.30 13.47
N GLY A 206 14.36 13.35 14.16
CA GLY A 206 15.23 12.19 14.33
C GLY A 206 14.55 11.03 15.05
N ARG A 207 13.75 11.31 16.07
CA ARG A 207 12.93 10.31 16.77
C ARG A 207 11.86 9.71 15.87
N LEU A 208 11.19 10.52 15.05
CA LEU A 208 10.21 10.02 14.08
C LEU A 208 10.85 8.96 13.18
N PHE A 209 11.97 9.28 12.53
CA PHE A 209 12.62 8.36 11.59
C PHE A 209 13.18 7.11 12.29
N ALA A 210 13.71 7.25 13.51
CA ALA A 210 14.22 6.12 14.28
C ALA A 210 13.14 5.10 14.67
N ASN A 211 11.88 5.54 14.77
CA ASN A 211 10.74 4.71 15.19
C ASN A 211 9.81 4.34 14.03
N MET A 212 10.19 4.70 12.81
CA MET A 212 9.37 4.49 11.64
C MET A 212 9.46 3.03 11.16
N GLY A 213 8.32 2.46 10.72
CA GLY A 213 8.28 1.13 10.14
C GLY A 213 9.04 1.03 8.81
N ILE A 214 9.55 -0.17 8.51
CA ILE A 214 10.29 -0.47 7.26
C ILE A 214 9.51 -0.06 6.00
N LEU A 215 8.18 -0.24 6.01
CA LEU A 215 7.34 0.11 4.86
C LEU A 215 7.40 1.60 4.51
N ASN A 216 7.33 2.47 5.52
CA ASN A 216 7.44 3.91 5.32
C ASN A 216 8.86 4.31 4.90
N MET A 217 9.90 3.76 5.56
CA MET A 217 11.29 4.01 5.21
C MET A 217 11.60 3.62 3.77
N PHE A 218 11.14 2.44 3.35
CA PHE A 218 11.34 1.97 1.99
C PHE A 218 10.58 2.84 0.98
N SER A 219 9.36 3.28 1.31
CA SER A 219 8.59 4.21 0.47
C SER A 219 9.33 5.54 0.28
N MET A 220 9.90 6.12 1.33
CA MET A 220 10.68 7.35 1.21
C MET A 220 11.96 7.17 0.37
N ILE A 221 12.69 6.08 0.57
CA ILE A 221 13.88 5.77 -0.23
C ILE A 221 13.52 5.58 -1.71
N THR A 222 12.43 4.88 -2.01
CA THR A 222 11.89 4.79 -3.37
C THR A 222 11.55 6.17 -3.93
N GLY A 223 10.99 7.06 -3.13
CA GLY A 223 10.72 8.45 -3.51
C GLY A 223 11.97 9.20 -3.91
N MET A 224 13.04 9.10 -3.12
CA MET A 224 14.32 9.69 -3.49
C MET A 224 14.85 9.11 -4.79
N ALA A 225 14.86 7.78 -4.93
CA ALA A 225 15.43 7.10 -6.11
C ALA A 225 14.68 7.40 -7.41
N THR A 226 13.35 7.59 -7.34
CA THR A 226 12.48 7.76 -8.52
C THR A 226 12.25 9.22 -8.90
N ASN A 227 12.34 10.16 -7.94
CA ASN A 227 12.17 11.60 -8.20
C ASN A 227 13.47 12.32 -8.62
N SER A 228 14.64 11.65 -8.56
CA SER A 228 15.95 12.25 -8.86
C SER A 228 16.23 12.53 -10.35
N TRP A 229 15.20 12.48 -11.21
CA TRP A 229 15.31 12.65 -12.66
C TRP A 229 14.57 13.88 -13.20
N ALA A 230 14.15 14.81 -12.35
CA ALA A 230 13.52 16.07 -12.72
C ALA A 230 14.46 17.26 -12.50
#